data_AF-A0A9W6ZS19-F1
#
_entry.id   AF-A0A9W6ZS19-F1
#
_cell.length_a   1.000
_cell.length_b   1.000
_cell.length_c   1.000
_cell.angle_alpha   90.00
_cell.angle_beta   90.00
_cell.angle_gamma   90.00
#
_symmetry.space_group_name_H-M   'P 1'
#
loop_
_entity.id
_entity.type
_entity.pdbx_description
1 polymer ?
#
loop_
_entity_poly.entity_id
_entity_poly.type
_entity_poly.pdbx_seq_one_letter_code
_entity_poly.pdbx_strand_id
1 'polypeptide(L)'
;MNSHNASAFVWGGDAVYGDRLVVKDGKPTRVTATESRLKSLYSQILEENPYYPLPTAYHFGTIDDHDYGKNNGDKNFPLKAQSASAFIDFIDTSNDHLNVVEDVAKQRAKAGEGVYGVKVFAYPLNSPPVAYNEDANGYPSSVPSSNNTVAIFYLDCRSNKDPWPKGFDFSLEKGIGLDMLGEKQWTWFEENLRKSNARVNIVMNGLQVLSQSRVPNGNLAEDWEKFPQSKTRLLNSVMNSGVKAPILLTGDVHMSQLLRVTCTAQSSVRTLYELTTSGITHSWSTFFSPQPEHREFWFYPYMCFLSSTFMHLSHIVMPWNEVNVDEKTGQKDYSIELNYAKFDFAEIEKGRVLAEVMTPDGVAISKTFQLNDIDPVVGEGGEYDCQPYRGSVSNLHLIVGYFFTVGFLLVFALGPVLSVIGGGLYVLWRVVAKVTKMVRREGKDKIE
;
A
#
# COMPACT_ATOMS: atom_id res chain seq x y z
N MET A 1 8.00 -20.16 -6.15
CA MET A 1 8.66 -19.15 -5.28
C MET A 1 9.82 -19.70 -4.44
N ASN A 2 10.03 -21.03 -4.35
CA ASN A 2 11.17 -21.66 -3.62
C ASN A 2 12.59 -21.37 -4.17
N SER A 3 12.82 -20.31 -4.95
CA SER A 3 14.10 -20.06 -5.64
C SER A 3 14.63 -18.64 -5.50
N HIS A 4 14.06 -17.78 -4.65
CA HIS A 4 14.61 -16.45 -4.40
C HIS A 4 15.13 -16.37 -2.97
N ASN A 5 16.45 -16.42 -2.82
CA ASN A 5 17.17 -16.19 -1.58
C ASN A 5 17.10 -14.69 -1.26
N ALA A 6 15.93 -14.21 -0.84
CA ALA A 6 15.72 -12.80 -0.50
C ALA A 6 16.44 -12.50 0.81
N SER A 7 17.15 -11.37 0.83
CA SER A 7 17.80 -10.91 2.05
C SER A 7 16.84 -10.22 3.01
N ALA A 8 15.86 -9.50 2.47
CA ALA A 8 14.82 -8.82 3.24
C ALA A 8 13.50 -8.90 2.48
N PHE A 9 12.42 -9.08 3.22
CA PHE A 9 11.04 -9.03 2.78
C PHE A 9 10.38 -7.82 3.43
N VAL A 10 9.94 -6.87 2.60
CA VAL A 10 9.46 -5.56 3.04
C VAL A 10 8.08 -5.28 2.46
N TRP A 11 7.16 -4.73 3.24
CA TRP A 11 5.81 -4.38 2.78
C TRP A 11 5.36 -2.99 3.25
N GLY A 12 4.54 -2.33 2.43
CA GLY A 12 4.06 -0.98 2.65
C GLY A 12 2.61 -0.87 3.08
N GLY A 13 1.85 -1.97 3.20
CA GLY A 13 0.42 -1.92 3.58
C GLY A 13 0.03 -2.95 4.64
N ASP A 14 -1.22 -3.39 4.65
CA ASP A 14 -1.72 -4.27 5.72
C ASP A 14 -1.00 -5.62 5.85
N ALA A 15 -0.48 -5.90 7.04
CA ALA A 15 -0.12 -7.23 7.47
C ALA A 15 -1.35 -8.03 7.93
N VAL A 16 -2.28 -7.41 8.66
CA VAL A 16 -3.55 -8.04 9.06
C VAL A 16 -4.74 -7.11 8.86
N TYR A 17 -5.92 -7.71 8.73
CA TYR A 17 -7.19 -6.99 8.74
C TYR A 17 -7.81 -7.00 10.14
N GLY A 18 -7.38 -6.09 11.02
CA GLY A 18 -7.72 -6.13 12.44
C GLY A 18 -9.17 -5.75 12.75
N ASP A 19 -9.64 -4.64 12.18
CA ASP A 19 -11.02 -4.21 12.31
C ASP A 19 -11.92 -5.02 11.37
N ARG A 20 -13.20 -5.10 11.73
CA ARG A 20 -14.14 -6.00 11.06
C ARG A 20 -15.53 -5.43 10.95
N LEU A 21 -16.35 -6.02 10.09
CA LEU A 21 -17.77 -5.71 10.02
C LEU A 21 -18.57 -6.72 10.82
N VAL A 22 -19.48 -6.22 11.64
CA VAL A 22 -20.44 -7.02 12.39
C VAL A 22 -21.85 -6.52 12.09
N VAL A 23 -22.85 -7.38 12.25
CA VAL A 23 -24.25 -6.95 12.20
C VAL A 23 -24.65 -6.43 13.57
N LYS A 24 -24.93 -5.12 13.66
CA LYS A 24 -25.49 -4.49 14.84
C LYS A 24 -26.83 -3.86 14.48
N ASP A 25 -27.89 -4.25 15.18
CA ASP A 25 -29.25 -3.76 14.93
C ASP A 25 -29.71 -3.93 13.46
N GLY A 26 -29.34 -5.06 12.86
CA GLY A 26 -29.65 -5.38 11.46
C GLY A 26 -28.84 -4.60 10.42
N LYS A 27 -27.83 -3.83 10.84
CA LYS A 27 -26.98 -3.03 9.95
C LYS A 27 -25.50 -3.46 10.03
N PRO A 28 -24.80 -3.56 8.88
CA PRO A 28 -23.36 -3.72 8.88
C PRO A 28 -22.69 -2.53 9.59
N THR A 29 -21.93 -2.81 10.63
CA THR A 29 -21.23 -1.82 11.46
C THR A 29 -19.78 -2.23 11.58
N ARG A 30 -18.85 -1.32 11.26
CA ARG A 30 -17.40 -1.58 11.40
C ARG A 30 -17.00 -1.38 12.85
N VAL A 31 -16.30 -2.36 13.42
CA VAL A 31 -15.81 -2.35 14.79
C VAL A 31 -14.28 -2.44 14.78
N THR A 32 -13.65 -1.61 15.61
CA THR A 32 -12.20 -1.54 15.72
C THR A 32 -11.63 -2.78 16.41
N ALA A 33 -10.38 -3.09 16.11
CA ALA A 33 -9.65 -4.19 16.72
C ALA A 33 -9.28 -3.88 18.18
N THR A 34 -9.18 -4.93 19.00
CA THR A 34 -8.46 -4.90 20.28
C THR A 34 -7.03 -5.38 20.07
N GLU A 35 -6.14 -5.07 21.01
CA GLU A 35 -4.77 -5.61 21.04
C GLU A 35 -4.75 -7.14 20.94
N SER A 36 -5.63 -7.81 21.70
CA SER A 36 -5.74 -9.27 21.72
C SER A 36 -6.13 -9.85 20.36
N ARG A 37 -6.98 -9.14 19.59
CA ARG A 37 -7.37 -9.55 18.25
C ARG A 37 -6.21 -9.40 17.27
N LEU A 38 -5.51 -8.27 17.30
CA LEU A 38 -4.34 -8.03 16.46
C LEU A 38 -3.26 -9.09 16.72
N LYS A 39 -2.90 -9.33 17.99
CA LYS A 39 -1.94 -10.37 18.37
C LYS A 39 -2.34 -11.75 17.85
N SER A 40 -3.62 -12.13 18.00
CA SER A 40 -4.12 -13.40 17.47
C SER A 40 -4.00 -13.50 15.95
N LEU A 41 -4.28 -12.43 15.20
CA LEU A 41 -4.15 -12.40 13.74
C LEU A 41 -2.69 -12.48 13.30
N TYR A 42 -1.80 -11.78 13.99
CA TYR A 42 -0.36 -11.84 13.70
C TYR A 42 0.20 -13.24 13.93
N SER A 43 -0.13 -13.89 15.05
CA SER A 43 0.26 -15.28 15.29
C SER A 43 -0.25 -16.21 14.19
N GLN A 44 -1.51 -16.04 13.76
CA GLN A 44 -2.08 -16.82 12.67
C GLN A 44 -1.31 -16.65 11.35
N ILE A 45 -0.90 -15.43 11.00
CA ILE A 45 -0.09 -15.18 9.79
C ILE A 45 1.29 -15.83 9.89
N LEU A 46 1.94 -15.77 11.05
CA LEU A 46 3.23 -16.43 11.24
C LEU A 46 3.14 -17.96 11.08
N GLU A 47 2.01 -18.56 11.50
CA GLU A 47 1.78 -20.01 11.44
C GLU A 47 1.30 -20.47 10.05
N GLU A 48 0.39 -19.73 9.42
CA GLU A 48 -0.38 -20.18 8.25
C GLU A 48 0.11 -19.59 6.93
N ASN A 49 0.81 -18.46 6.91
CA ASN A 49 1.10 -17.75 5.67
C ASN A 49 2.28 -18.38 4.92
N PRO A 50 2.08 -19.00 3.74
CA PRO A 50 3.14 -19.63 2.96
C PRO A 50 4.11 -18.64 2.30
N TYR A 51 3.86 -17.31 2.39
CA TYR A 51 4.75 -16.25 1.93
C TYR A 51 5.68 -15.71 3.02
N TYR A 52 5.36 -15.97 4.29
CA TYR A 52 6.19 -15.64 5.43
C TYR A 52 7.31 -16.65 5.81
N PRO A 53 7.45 -17.86 5.21
CA PRO A 53 8.55 -18.76 5.52
C PRO A 53 9.74 -18.43 4.62
N LEU A 54 10.27 -17.21 4.73
CA LEU A 54 11.67 -16.95 4.40
C LEU A 54 12.44 -16.87 5.72
N PRO A 55 12.70 -18.00 6.40
CA PRO A 55 13.28 -18.02 7.74
C PRO A 55 14.68 -17.40 7.84
N THR A 56 15.28 -17.02 6.72
CA THR A 56 16.60 -16.38 6.63
C THR A 56 16.55 -14.91 6.18
N ALA A 57 15.36 -14.36 5.91
CA ALA A 57 15.20 -12.98 5.46
C ALA A 57 14.75 -12.06 6.61
N TYR A 58 15.17 -10.80 6.56
CA TYR A 58 14.61 -9.76 7.44
C TYR A 58 13.16 -9.51 7.06
N HIS A 59 12.25 -9.58 8.01
CA HIS A 59 10.86 -9.20 7.79
C HIS A 59 10.62 -7.82 8.36
N PHE A 60 10.19 -6.88 7.52
CA PHE A 60 10.04 -5.49 7.92
C PHE A 60 8.83 -4.83 7.24
N GLY A 61 8.12 -3.95 7.93
CA GLY A 61 6.94 -3.28 7.38
C GLY A 61 6.57 -2.03 8.14
N THR A 62 5.59 -1.31 7.61
CA THR A 62 4.97 -0.14 8.25
C THR A 62 3.62 -0.53 8.79
N ILE A 63 3.20 0.12 9.87
CA ILE A 63 1.83 -0.02 10.36
C ILE A 63 0.88 0.67 9.38
N ASP A 64 -0.14 -0.07 8.92
CA ASP A 64 -1.21 0.44 8.05
C ASP A 64 -2.56 0.51 8.80
N ASP A 65 -3.67 0.95 8.19
CA ASP A 65 -4.91 1.21 8.94
C ASP A 65 -5.53 -0.05 9.56
N HIS A 66 -5.51 -1.18 8.87
CA HIS A 66 -6.09 -2.39 9.43
C HIS A 66 -5.18 -3.06 10.47
N ASP A 67 -3.85 -2.88 10.37
CA ASP A 67 -2.88 -3.18 11.43
C ASP A 67 -3.05 -2.25 12.64
N TYR A 68 -3.36 -0.98 12.37
CA TYR A 68 -3.69 0.03 13.39
C TYR A 68 -5.00 -0.31 14.11
N GLY A 69 -5.79 -1.25 13.59
CA GLY A 69 -7.00 -1.75 14.21
C GLY A 69 -8.22 -0.86 13.97
N LYS A 70 -8.13 0.07 13.01
CA LYS A 70 -9.24 0.92 12.60
C LYS A 70 -9.00 1.39 11.17
N ASN A 71 -9.82 0.91 10.24
CA ASN A 71 -9.89 1.41 8.87
C ASN A 71 -9.90 2.95 8.83
N ASN A 72 -8.99 3.50 8.03
CA ASN A 72 -8.66 4.92 7.93
C ASN A 72 -8.39 5.60 9.28
N GLY A 73 -7.73 4.88 10.17
CA GLY A 73 -7.37 5.35 11.51
C GLY A 73 -6.49 6.61 11.47
N ASP A 74 -6.56 7.37 12.55
CA ASP A 74 -5.87 8.64 12.73
C ASP A 74 -5.41 8.78 14.19
N LYS A 75 -4.80 9.92 14.53
CA LYS A 75 -4.24 10.22 15.85
C LYS A 75 -5.23 10.13 17.02
N ASN A 76 -6.54 10.20 16.75
CA ASN A 76 -7.58 10.14 17.78
C ASN A 76 -8.00 8.69 18.12
N PHE A 77 -7.40 7.68 17.50
CA PHE A 77 -7.72 6.30 17.84
C PHE A 77 -7.25 5.94 19.26
N PRO A 78 -8.16 5.57 20.19
CA PRO A 78 -7.79 5.38 21.59
C PRO A 78 -6.82 4.22 21.85
N LEU A 79 -6.78 3.22 20.96
CA LEU A 79 -5.94 2.03 21.12
C LEU A 79 -4.63 2.10 20.32
N LYS A 80 -4.21 3.28 19.86
CA LYS A 80 -3.05 3.42 18.98
C LYS A 80 -1.75 2.87 19.58
N ALA A 81 -1.52 3.06 20.88
CA ALA A 81 -0.34 2.53 21.57
C ALA A 81 -0.35 1.00 21.64
N GLN A 82 -1.53 0.42 21.86
CA GLN A 82 -1.73 -1.02 21.89
C GLN A 82 -1.57 -1.65 20.51
N SER A 83 -2.12 -1.03 19.46
CA SER A 83 -1.93 -1.49 18.07
C SER A 83 -0.46 -1.40 17.66
N ALA A 84 0.20 -0.27 17.95
CA ALA A 84 1.64 -0.09 17.70
C ALA A 84 2.48 -1.14 18.44
N SER A 85 2.16 -1.42 19.71
CA SER A 85 2.86 -2.45 20.48
C SER A 85 2.64 -3.86 19.90
N ALA A 86 1.41 -4.20 19.49
CA ALA A 86 1.12 -5.48 18.86
C ALA A 86 1.84 -5.66 17.52
N PHE A 87 1.92 -4.60 16.72
CA PHE A 87 2.67 -4.61 15.45
C PHE A 87 4.17 -4.81 15.68
N ILE A 88 4.75 -4.12 16.66
CA ILE A 88 6.16 -4.29 17.04
C ILE A 88 6.44 -5.71 17.55
N ASP A 89 5.58 -6.26 18.42
CA ASP A 89 5.71 -7.64 18.90
C ASP A 89 5.68 -8.64 17.72
N PHE A 90 4.86 -8.38 16.70
CA PHE A 90 4.82 -9.17 15.47
C PHE A 90 6.13 -9.09 14.67
N ILE A 91 6.67 -7.89 14.43
CA ILE A 91 7.96 -7.71 13.74
C ILE A 91 9.12 -8.33 14.55
N ASP A 92 9.12 -8.23 15.87
CA ASP A 92 10.15 -8.87 16.68
C ASP A 92 10.05 -10.40 16.58
N THR A 93 8.84 -10.96 16.75
CA THR A 93 8.61 -12.41 16.70
C THR A 93 8.96 -12.98 15.32
N SER A 94 8.65 -12.26 14.24
CA SER A 94 9.03 -12.68 12.89
C SER A 94 10.53 -12.74 12.64
N ASN A 95 11.29 -12.03 13.48
CA ASN A 95 12.73 -11.91 13.39
C ASN A 95 13.41 -12.41 14.68
N ASP A 96 12.82 -13.38 15.40
CA ASP A 96 13.29 -13.88 16.72
C ASP A 96 14.75 -14.37 16.72
N HIS A 97 15.35 -14.55 15.53
CA HIS A 97 16.75 -14.89 15.35
C HIS A 97 17.71 -13.67 15.25
N LEU A 98 17.20 -12.42 15.25
CA LEU A 98 17.92 -11.25 14.72
C LEU A 98 17.76 -9.92 15.49
N ASN A 99 16.93 -9.82 16.54
CA ASN A 99 16.69 -8.57 17.30
C ASN A 99 16.51 -7.35 16.38
N VAL A 100 15.47 -7.40 15.53
CA VAL A 100 15.34 -6.48 14.40
C VAL A 100 14.74 -5.15 14.78
N VAL A 101 13.84 -5.01 15.74
CA VAL A 101 13.27 -3.67 16.01
C VAL A 101 14.17 -2.87 16.95
N GLU A 102 14.38 -1.60 16.62
CA GLU A 102 15.09 -0.63 17.45
C GLU A 102 14.46 -0.49 18.85
N ASP A 103 15.28 -0.46 19.91
CA ASP A 103 14.80 -0.23 21.27
C ASP A 103 14.05 1.11 21.37
N VAL A 104 14.51 2.12 20.63
CA VAL A 104 13.85 3.43 20.57
C VAL A 104 12.50 3.34 19.84
N ALA A 105 12.37 2.54 18.79
CA ALA A 105 11.08 2.32 18.12
C ALA A 105 10.09 1.58 19.03
N LYS A 106 10.55 0.59 19.81
CA LYS A 106 9.72 -0.08 20.83
C LYS A 106 9.20 0.89 21.88
N GLN A 107 10.04 1.83 22.33
CA GLN A 107 9.65 2.85 23.30
C GLN A 107 8.59 3.81 22.73
N ARG A 108 8.78 4.28 21.49
CA ARG A 108 7.81 5.15 20.80
C ARG A 108 6.46 4.47 20.61
N ALA A 109 6.46 3.20 20.21
CA ALA A 109 5.24 2.41 20.03
C ALA A 109 4.45 2.28 21.34
N LYS A 110 5.12 1.92 22.44
CA LYS A 110 4.51 1.83 23.77
C LYS A 110 3.95 3.16 24.27
N ALA A 111 4.60 4.27 23.91
CA ALA A 111 4.15 5.62 24.24
C ALA A 111 3.02 6.12 23.30
N GLY A 112 2.67 5.39 22.25
CA GLY A 112 1.71 5.83 21.23
C GLY A 112 2.21 6.99 20.38
N GLU A 113 3.52 7.17 20.30
CA GLU A 113 4.18 8.21 19.50
C GLU A 113 4.41 7.77 18.05
N GLY A 114 4.29 6.48 17.76
CA GLY A 114 4.33 5.89 16.42
C GLY A 114 5.37 4.79 16.26
N VAL A 115 5.29 4.07 15.14
CA VAL A 115 6.20 3.00 14.73
C VAL A 115 7.08 3.49 13.59
N TYR A 116 8.21 4.11 13.92
CA TYR A 116 9.13 4.66 12.93
C TYR A 116 10.60 4.58 13.37
N GLY A 117 11.50 4.42 12.40
CA GLY A 117 12.91 4.12 12.63
C GLY A 117 13.67 3.93 11.31
N VAL A 118 14.91 3.43 11.40
CA VAL A 118 15.77 3.27 10.22
C VAL A 118 16.64 2.03 10.30
N LYS A 119 16.54 1.19 9.27
CA LYS A 119 17.38 0.01 9.11
C LYS A 119 18.41 0.18 8.02
N VAL A 120 19.66 -0.15 8.34
CA VAL A 120 20.75 -0.08 7.38
C VAL A 120 21.32 -1.46 7.13
N PHE A 121 21.26 -1.88 5.86
CA PHE A 121 21.76 -3.15 5.37
C PHE A 121 23.04 -2.92 4.56
N ALA A 122 24.04 -3.78 4.72
CA ALA A 122 25.24 -3.79 3.90
C ALA A 122 25.19 -4.96 2.92
N TYR A 123 25.37 -4.72 1.63
CA TYR A 123 25.30 -5.72 0.57
C TYR A 123 26.69 -6.07 0.00
N PRO A 124 26.89 -7.32 -0.46
CA PRO A 124 26.02 -8.47 -0.23
C PRO A 124 25.97 -8.81 1.28
N LEU A 125 24.80 -9.24 1.77
CA LEU A 125 24.59 -9.68 3.15
C LEU A 125 25.30 -11.03 3.37
N ASN A 126 26.63 -11.00 3.39
CA ASN A 126 27.48 -12.18 3.57
C ASN A 126 27.55 -12.62 5.04
N SER A 127 26.83 -11.94 5.93
CA SER A 127 26.71 -12.23 7.35
C SER A 127 25.36 -11.68 7.85
N PRO A 128 24.76 -12.26 8.91
CA PRO A 128 23.65 -11.60 9.60
C PRO A 128 24.08 -10.16 9.94
N PRO A 129 23.24 -9.13 9.70
CA PRO A 129 23.46 -7.77 10.15
C PRO A 129 23.86 -7.81 11.61
N VAL A 130 24.98 -7.16 11.86
CA VAL A 130 25.37 -6.83 13.21
C VAL A 130 24.29 -5.89 13.73
N ALA A 131 23.62 -6.25 14.83
CA ALA A 131 22.80 -5.31 15.56
C ALA A 131 23.68 -4.12 15.92
N TYR A 132 23.42 -2.97 15.30
CA TYR A 132 24.17 -1.76 15.58
C TYR A 132 23.63 -1.16 16.88
N ASN A 133 24.53 -0.71 17.76
CA ASN A 133 24.11 0.13 18.87
C ASN A 133 23.42 1.37 18.29
N GLU A 134 22.25 1.71 18.78
CA GLU A 134 21.52 2.90 18.34
C GLU A 134 21.96 4.14 19.14
N ASP A 135 21.93 5.29 18.49
CA ASP A 135 21.99 6.59 19.17
C ASP A 135 20.67 6.89 19.90
N ALA A 136 20.62 7.98 20.66
CA ALA A 136 19.42 8.38 21.40
C ALA A 136 18.17 8.60 20.51
N ASN A 137 18.34 8.78 19.20
CA ASN A 137 17.28 8.96 18.22
C ASN A 137 16.93 7.66 17.49
N GLY A 138 17.55 6.52 17.80
CA GLY A 138 17.31 5.24 17.13
C GLY A 138 18.05 5.11 15.81
N TYR A 139 19.09 5.91 15.55
CA TYR A 139 19.94 5.76 14.37
C TYR A 139 21.14 4.85 14.68
N PRO A 140 21.53 3.92 13.78
CA PRO A 140 22.71 3.10 13.99
C PRO A 140 24.00 3.91 14.23
N SER A 141 24.62 3.76 15.40
CA SER A 141 25.82 4.50 15.85
C SER A 141 27.07 4.21 15.01
N SER A 142 27.08 3.10 14.28
CA SER A 142 28.18 2.69 13.40
C SER A 142 27.66 2.12 12.10
N VAL A 143 27.18 2.97 11.19
CA VAL A 143 26.89 2.55 9.82
C VAL A 143 28.22 2.36 9.08
N PRO A 144 28.50 1.18 8.49
CA PRO A 144 29.66 1.01 7.63
C PRO A 144 29.58 2.03 6.49
N SER A 145 30.58 2.91 6.38
CA SER A 145 30.73 3.78 5.22
C SER A 145 31.13 2.93 4.02
N SER A 146 30.16 2.35 3.33
CA SER A 146 30.38 1.58 2.10
C SER A 146 29.41 2.01 1.00
N ASN A 147 29.89 1.95 -0.25
CA ASN A 147 29.07 2.17 -1.44
C ASN A 147 28.01 1.08 -1.66
N ASN A 148 27.86 0.13 -0.73
CA ASN A 148 26.97 -1.02 -0.87
C ASN A 148 25.92 -1.07 0.24
N THR A 149 25.65 0.07 0.87
CA THR A 149 24.66 0.16 1.95
C THR A 149 23.30 0.63 1.43
N VAL A 150 22.25 0.05 1.99
CA VAL A 150 20.85 0.46 1.78
C VAL A 150 20.26 0.84 3.13
N ALA A 151 19.83 2.09 3.27
CA ALA A 151 19.06 2.54 4.43
C ALA A 151 17.57 2.51 4.09
N ILE A 152 16.74 2.00 5.01
CA ILE A 152 15.29 1.97 4.92
C ILE A 152 14.75 2.77 6.10
N PHE A 153 14.28 3.99 5.82
CA PHE A 153 13.55 4.83 6.76
C PHE A 153 12.08 4.45 6.69
N TYR A 154 11.51 3.96 7.78
CA TYR A 154 10.09 3.61 7.82
C TYR A 154 9.31 4.62 8.65
N LEU A 155 8.23 5.13 8.06
CA LEU A 155 7.38 6.17 8.62
C LEU A 155 6.03 5.56 9.04
N ASP A 156 5.35 6.24 9.96
CA ASP A 156 4.06 5.88 10.52
C ASP A 156 3.04 6.95 10.11
N CYS A 157 2.20 6.62 9.13
CA CYS A 157 1.17 7.52 8.62
C CYS A 157 -0.17 7.37 9.37
N ARG A 158 -0.18 6.84 10.59
CA ARG A 158 -1.41 6.52 11.35
C ARG A 158 -1.41 7.20 12.72
N SER A 159 -0.37 7.02 13.50
CA SER A 159 -0.32 7.37 14.94
C SER A 159 -0.47 8.87 15.24
N ASN A 160 0.01 9.73 14.34
CA ASN A 160 -0.03 11.18 14.46
C ASN A 160 -0.76 11.88 13.31
N LYS A 161 -1.23 11.11 12.31
CA LYS A 161 -1.99 11.62 11.17
C LYS A 161 -3.25 12.33 11.65
N ASP A 162 -3.48 13.54 11.14
CA ASP A 162 -4.72 14.28 11.34
C ASP A 162 -5.91 13.57 10.70
N PRO A 163 -7.14 13.80 11.20
CA PRO A 163 -8.33 13.18 10.63
C PRO A 163 -8.45 13.41 9.13
N TRP A 164 -8.65 12.33 8.39
CA TRP A 164 -8.78 12.37 6.94
C TRP A 164 -9.90 13.34 6.50
N PRO A 165 -9.63 14.31 5.61
CA PRO A 165 -10.64 15.22 5.09
C PRO A 165 -11.78 14.49 4.38
N LYS A 166 -12.98 14.48 4.99
CA LYS A 166 -14.16 13.83 4.40
C LYS A 166 -14.88 14.72 3.37
N GLY A 167 -15.50 14.05 2.40
CA GLY A 167 -16.45 14.65 1.46
C GLY A 167 -16.06 14.48 0.00
N PHE A 168 -16.98 14.86 -0.89
CA PHE A 168 -16.83 14.89 -2.36
C PHE A 168 -16.21 16.19 -2.86
N ASP A 169 -15.57 16.94 -1.95
CA ASP A 169 -14.95 18.19 -2.32
C ASP A 169 -13.62 17.90 -3.01
N PHE A 170 -13.55 18.33 -4.27
CA PHE A 170 -12.39 18.26 -5.15
C PHE A 170 -11.28 19.22 -4.70
N SER A 171 -11.59 20.16 -3.80
CA SER A 171 -10.63 21.13 -3.26
C SER A 171 -9.65 20.48 -2.29
N LEU A 172 -8.37 20.73 -2.51
CA LEU A 172 -7.28 20.41 -1.57
C LEU A 172 -7.30 21.33 -0.33
N GLU A 173 -8.13 22.37 -0.31
CA GLU A 173 -8.19 23.35 0.78
C GLU A 173 -8.53 22.73 2.13
N LYS A 174 -9.32 21.66 2.16
CA LYS A 174 -9.65 20.95 3.40
C LYS A 174 -8.45 20.25 4.05
N GLY A 175 -7.40 20.01 3.28
CA GLY A 175 -6.15 19.42 3.74
C GLY A 175 -5.12 20.44 4.20
N ILE A 176 -5.36 21.75 3.99
CA ILE A 176 -4.40 22.80 4.37
C ILE A 176 -4.31 22.85 5.90
N GLY A 177 -3.08 22.83 6.41
CA GLY A 177 -2.77 22.85 7.84
C GLY A 177 -2.90 21.50 8.54
N LEU A 178 -3.31 20.44 7.84
CA LEU A 178 -3.32 19.08 8.39
C LEU A 178 -1.95 18.44 8.26
N ASP A 179 -1.61 17.60 9.24
CA ASP A 179 -0.34 16.91 9.29
C ASP A 179 -0.44 15.37 9.23
N MET A 180 0.55 14.74 8.61
CA MET A 180 0.61 13.28 8.43
C MET A 180 1.42 12.59 9.53
N LEU A 181 2.54 13.17 9.99
CA LEU A 181 3.55 12.47 10.81
C LEU A 181 3.67 12.99 12.25
N GLY A 182 3.29 14.23 12.53
CA GLY A 182 3.55 14.92 13.79
C GLY A 182 5.00 15.40 13.92
N GLU A 183 5.20 16.54 14.60
CA GLU A 183 6.50 17.22 14.66
C GLU A 183 7.65 16.38 15.23
N LYS A 184 7.37 15.47 16.17
CA LYS A 184 8.40 14.57 16.72
C LYS A 184 8.98 13.65 15.65
N GLN A 185 8.11 13.06 14.84
CA GLN A 185 8.52 12.17 13.75
C GLN A 185 9.15 12.95 12.60
N TRP A 186 8.64 14.14 12.28
CA TRP A 186 9.27 15.02 11.29
C TRP A 186 10.71 15.38 11.67
N THR A 187 10.91 15.86 12.89
CA THR A 187 12.23 16.23 13.39
C THR A 187 13.18 15.03 13.33
N TRP A 188 12.73 13.87 13.82
CA TRP A 188 13.48 12.63 13.72
C TRP A 188 13.84 12.27 12.28
N PHE A 189 12.88 12.33 11.36
CA PHE A 189 13.07 11.93 9.97
C PHE A 189 14.09 12.84 9.28
N GLU A 190 13.90 14.15 9.37
CA GLU A 190 14.75 15.14 8.73
C GLU A 190 16.19 15.12 9.28
N GLU A 191 16.37 14.90 10.59
CA GLU A 191 17.69 14.78 11.20
C GLU A 191 18.42 13.51 10.74
N ASN A 192 17.74 12.37 10.77
CA ASN A 192 18.37 11.09 10.47
C ASN A 192 18.59 10.87 8.98
N LEU A 193 17.75 11.47 8.13
CA LEU A 193 17.97 11.46 6.69
C LEU A 193 19.26 12.21 6.34
N ARG A 194 19.52 13.38 6.94
CA ARG A 194 20.77 14.14 6.73
C ARG A 194 22.02 13.43 7.25
N LYS A 195 21.88 12.55 8.25
CA LYS A 195 23.00 11.72 8.76
C LYS A 195 23.33 10.56 7.84
N SER A 196 22.44 10.19 6.92
CA SER A 196 22.60 8.98 6.12
C SER A 196 23.69 9.10 5.08
N ASN A 197 24.65 8.18 5.15
CA ASN A 197 25.69 7.99 4.15
C ASN A 197 25.44 6.74 3.28
N ALA A 198 24.24 6.16 3.35
CA ALA A 198 23.92 4.96 2.58
C ALA A 198 23.93 5.23 1.07
N ARG A 199 24.30 4.22 0.28
CA ARG A 199 24.32 4.34 -1.19
C ARG A 199 22.91 4.50 -1.77
N VAL A 200 21.94 3.80 -1.19
CA VAL A 200 20.51 3.86 -1.52
C VAL A 200 19.73 4.17 -0.25
N ASN A 201 18.77 5.09 -0.35
CA ASN A 201 17.96 5.53 0.79
C ASN A 201 16.47 5.34 0.45
N ILE A 202 15.88 4.28 0.99
CA ILE A 202 14.47 3.96 0.83
C ILE A 202 13.68 4.69 1.92
N VAL A 203 12.66 5.46 1.53
CA VAL A 203 11.70 6.08 2.44
C VAL A 203 10.37 5.34 2.28
N MET A 204 10.05 4.53 3.28
CA MET A 204 8.90 3.64 3.30
C MET A 204 7.77 4.21 4.14
N ASN A 205 6.53 4.11 3.66
CA ASN A 205 5.34 4.46 4.43
C ASN A 205 4.07 3.75 3.92
N GLY A 206 2.99 3.85 4.69
CA GLY A 206 1.70 3.19 4.41
C GLY A 206 1.04 3.61 3.09
N LEU A 207 1.15 4.89 2.74
CA LEU A 207 0.28 5.54 1.77
C LEU A 207 1.05 6.00 0.53
N GLN A 208 0.39 5.99 -0.63
CA GLN A 208 1.01 6.46 -1.86
C GLN A 208 1.30 7.98 -1.83
N VAL A 209 2.48 8.37 -2.29
CA VAL A 209 2.96 9.77 -2.22
C VAL A 209 2.80 10.50 -3.55
N LEU A 210 3.28 9.90 -4.64
CA LEU A 210 3.29 10.45 -5.99
C LEU A 210 2.04 10.10 -6.78
N SER A 211 1.16 9.24 -6.25
CA SER A 211 -0.15 9.01 -6.85
C SER A 211 -0.91 10.33 -6.93
N GLN A 212 -1.03 10.90 -8.12
CA GLN A 212 -2.06 11.92 -8.35
C GLN A 212 -3.39 11.21 -8.19
N SER A 213 -4.30 11.76 -7.38
CA SER A 213 -5.56 11.08 -7.02
C SER A 213 -6.16 10.35 -8.22
N ARG A 214 -6.13 9.01 -8.16
CA ARG A 214 -6.39 8.09 -9.28
C ARG A 214 -7.79 8.25 -9.87
N VAL A 215 -8.67 8.90 -9.10
CA VAL A 215 -9.99 9.35 -9.52
C VAL A 215 -10.12 10.77 -8.96
N PRO A 216 -10.67 11.73 -9.72
CA PRO A 216 -10.98 13.08 -9.20
C PRO A 216 -11.82 13.06 -7.91
N ASN A 217 -12.45 11.93 -7.55
CA ASN A 217 -13.56 11.88 -6.59
C ASN A 217 -13.45 10.78 -5.52
N GLY A 218 -12.28 10.26 -5.20
CA GLY A 218 -12.20 9.05 -4.36
C GLY A 218 -11.61 9.25 -2.98
N ASN A 219 -12.43 9.22 -1.92
CA ASN A 219 -12.02 8.62 -0.63
C ASN A 219 -11.91 7.08 -0.78
N LEU A 220 -11.47 6.60 -1.95
CA LEU A 220 -11.45 5.19 -2.32
C LEU A 220 -10.24 4.49 -1.72
N ALA A 221 -9.14 5.23 -1.59
CA ALA A 221 -7.92 4.86 -0.87
C ALA A 221 -7.34 6.12 -0.24
N GLU A 222 -6.53 5.96 0.81
CA GLU A 222 -5.81 7.08 1.41
C GLU A 222 -4.49 7.32 0.66
N ASP A 223 -4.13 8.59 0.50
CA ASP A 223 -2.92 9.05 -0.17
C ASP A 223 -2.41 10.35 0.47
N TRP A 224 -1.21 10.79 0.09
CA TRP A 224 -0.66 12.05 0.59
C TRP A 224 -1.26 13.30 -0.08
N GLU A 225 -2.05 13.17 -1.15
CA GLU A 225 -2.58 14.32 -1.92
C GLU A 225 -3.55 15.15 -1.08
N LYS A 226 -4.32 14.51 -0.18
CA LYS A 226 -5.22 15.20 0.76
C LYS A 226 -4.49 15.93 1.89
N PHE A 227 -3.16 15.85 1.98
CA PHE A 227 -2.32 16.53 2.96
C PHE A 227 -1.23 17.32 2.24
N PRO A 228 -1.61 18.34 1.44
CA PRO A 228 -0.70 18.96 0.47
C PRO A 228 0.57 19.54 1.12
N GLN A 229 0.46 20.14 2.30
CA GLN A 229 1.62 20.71 2.99
C GLN A 229 2.57 19.63 3.55
N SER A 230 2.03 18.56 4.15
CA SER A 230 2.84 17.42 4.59
C SER A 230 3.50 16.69 3.42
N LYS A 231 2.79 16.54 2.29
CA LYS A 231 3.35 15.98 1.05
C LYS A 231 4.52 16.83 0.56
N THR A 232 4.34 18.16 0.48
CA THR A 232 5.41 19.08 0.11
C THR A 232 6.60 19.00 1.10
N ARG A 233 6.34 18.93 2.41
CA ARG A 233 7.40 18.78 3.42
C ARG A 233 8.17 17.46 3.27
N LEU A 234 7.48 16.34 3.01
CA LEU A 234 8.11 15.05 2.75
C LEU A 234 9.05 15.13 1.55
N LEU A 235 8.53 15.59 0.41
CA LEU A 235 9.28 15.68 -0.84
C LEU A 235 10.49 16.62 -0.68
N ASN A 236 10.30 17.79 -0.09
CA ASN A 236 11.40 18.72 0.18
C ASN A 236 12.44 18.14 1.15
N SER A 237 12.02 17.40 2.19
CA SER A 237 12.94 16.75 3.13
C SER A 237 13.80 15.72 2.42
N VAL A 238 13.21 14.91 1.55
CA VAL A 238 13.93 13.92 0.74
C VAL A 238 14.89 14.59 -0.23
N MET A 239 14.40 15.52 -1.03
CA MET A 239 15.19 16.15 -2.10
C MET A 239 16.34 17.02 -1.56
N ASN A 240 16.13 17.75 -0.45
CA ASN A 240 17.12 18.64 0.15
C ASN A 240 18.07 17.97 1.17
N SER A 241 17.87 16.69 1.51
CA SER A 241 18.69 16.02 2.52
C SER A 241 20.13 15.75 2.10
N GLY A 242 20.42 15.78 0.79
CA GLY A 242 21.72 15.39 0.24
C GLY A 242 21.95 13.87 0.21
N VAL A 243 20.95 13.05 0.53
CA VAL A 243 21.07 11.59 0.46
C VAL A 243 21.18 11.10 -0.98
N LYS A 244 21.96 10.03 -1.16
CA LYS A 244 22.14 9.35 -2.44
C LYS A 244 20.96 8.43 -2.76
N ALA A 245 20.58 8.38 -4.03
CA ALA A 245 19.51 7.58 -4.60
C ALA A 245 18.29 7.38 -3.67
N PRO A 246 17.54 8.45 -3.37
CA PRO A 246 16.27 8.32 -2.66
C PRO A 246 15.22 7.56 -3.49
N ILE A 247 14.53 6.61 -2.86
CA ILE A 247 13.42 5.84 -3.46
C ILE A 247 12.26 5.80 -2.45
N LEU A 248 11.03 6.02 -2.91
CA LEU A 248 9.84 5.86 -2.08
C LEU A 248 9.31 4.42 -2.18
N LEU A 249 8.89 3.85 -1.06
CA LEU A 249 8.23 2.54 -0.98
C LEU A 249 6.87 2.71 -0.26
N THR A 250 5.77 2.36 -0.92
CA THR A 250 4.41 2.68 -0.42
C THR A 250 3.44 1.51 -0.49
N GLY A 251 2.23 1.61 0.10
CA GLY A 251 1.23 0.54 0.10
C GLY A 251 -0.22 1.02 0.10
N ASP A 252 -1.07 0.46 0.99
CA ASP A 252 -2.52 0.67 1.16
C ASP A 252 -3.40 0.19 -0.02
N VAL A 253 -2.99 0.46 -1.25
CA VAL A 253 -3.86 0.35 -2.44
C VAL A 253 -3.98 -1.06 -3.06
N HIS A 254 -3.54 -2.12 -2.39
CA HIS A 254 -3.65 -3.53 -2.79
C HIS A 254 -3.17 -3.86 -4.21
N MET A 255 -2.15 -3.16 -4.67
CA MET A 255 -1.52 -3.40 -5.97
C MET A 255 -0.05 -2.95 -5.94
N SER A 256 0.65 -3.19 -7.05
CA SER A 256 2.02 -2.74 -7.25
C SER A 256 2.08 -1.78 -8.40
N GLN A 257 2.80 -0.70 -8.20
CA GLN A 257 2.94 0.36 -9.19
C GLN A 257 4.34 0.93 -9.12
N LEU A 258 4.95 1.16 -10.28
CA LEU A 258 6.18 1.94 -10.39
C LEU A 258 5.82 3.31 -10.95
N LEU A 259 5.87 4.31 -10.07
CA LEU A 259 5.64 5.72 -10.35
C LEU A 259 6.97 6.46 -10.38
N ARG A 260 7.00 7.59 -11.10
CA ARG A 260 8.12 8.51 -11.08
C ARG A 260 7.68 9.95 -11.24
N VAL A 261 8.49 10.85 -10.74
CA VAL A 261 8.35 12.28 -10.98
C VAL A 261 9.69 12.93 -11.24
N THR A 262 9.71 13.87 -12.18
CA THR A 262 10.85 14.75 -12.40
C THR A 262 10.67 15.98 -11.53
N CYS A 263 11.41 16.05 -10.43
CA CYS A 263 11.45 17.19 -9.53
C CYS A 263 12.40 18.26 -10.09
N THR A 264 11.96 19.52 -10.10
CA THR A 264 12.78 20.65 -10.53
C THR A 264 12.93 21.70 -9.44
N ALA A 265 14.17 22.14 -9.22
CA ALA A 265 14.49 23.27 -8.35
C ALA A 265 15.58 24.11 -9.02
N GLN A 266 15.28 25.37 -9.33
CA GLN A 266 16.18 26.28 -10.05
C GLN A 266 16.71 25.65 -11.35
N SER A 267 18.01 25.36 -11.46
CA SER A 267 18.64 24.67 -12.59
C SER A 267 18.82 23.17 -12.39
N SER A 268 18.45 22.63 -11.23
CA SER A 268 18.59 21.21 -10.90
C SER A 268 17.34 20.42 -11.26
N VAL A 269 17.56 19.26 -11.88
CA VAL A 269 16.51 18.32 -12.28
C VAL A 269 16.87 16.96 -11.72
N ARG A 270 15.97 16.37 -10.95
CA ARG A 270 16.17 15.04 -10.35
C ARG A 270 14.93 14.19 -10.49
N THR A 271 15.11 12.91 -10.70
CA THR A 271 13.99 11.96 -10.74
C THR A 271 13.81 11.34 -9.37
N LEU A 272 12.57 11.27 -8.89
CA LEU A 272 12.19 10.51 -7.72
C LEU A 272 11.29 9.36 -8.16
N TYR A 273 11.60 8.16 -7.70
CA TYR A 273 10.81 6.97 -7.97
C TYR A 273 10.00 6.58 -6.73
N GLU A 274 8.79 6.09 -6.97
CA GLU A 274 7.97 5.42 -5.97
C GLU A 274 7.61 4.03 -6.48
N LEU A 275 7.93 3.02 -5.67
CA LEU A 275 7.42 1.67 -5.85
C LEU A 275 6.35 1.43 -4.81
N THR A 276 5.12 1.22 -5.25
CA THR A 276 4.05 0.76 -4.38
C THR A 276 4.10 -0.77 -4.33
N THR A 277 4.16 -1.32 -3.12
CA THR A 277 4.06 -2.74 -2.77
C THR A 277 3.17 -2.84 -1.53
N SER A 278 1.89 -3.12 -1.74
CA SER A 278 0.87 -3.11 -0.68
C SER A 278 1.05 -4.20 0.39
N GLY A 279 -0.01 -4.51 1.14
CA GLY A 279 -0.03 -5.54 2.17
C GLY A 279 0.24 -6.97 1.68
N ILE A 280 0.53 -7.82 2.65
CA ILE A 280 0.94 -9.23 2.46
C ILE A 280 -0.23 -10.22 2.51
N THR A 281 -1.45 -9.69 2.60
CA THR A 281 -2.66 -10.48 2.80
C THR A 281 -3.38 -10.82 1.50
N HIS A 282 -3.57 -9.82 0.64
CA HIS A 282 -4.45 -9.92 -0.53
C HIS A 282 -4.22 -8.73 -1.49
N SER A 283 -4.47 -8.92 -2.78
CA SER A 283 -4.44 -7.85 -3.79
C SER A 283 -5.86 -7.45 -4.22
N TRP A 284 -6.00 -6.35 -4.96
CA TRP A 284 -7.29 -5.82 -5.42
C TRP A 284 -8.10 -6.83 -6.25
N SER A 285 -7.41 -7.68 -7.01
CA SER A 285 -8.05 -8.73 -7.81
C SER A 285 -8.59 -9.91 -6.99
N THR A 286 -8.29 -9.95 -5.68
CA THR A 286 -8.75 -10.97 -4.73
C THR A 286 -9.88 -10.45 -3.83
N PHE A 287 -10.04 -10.99 -2.62
CA PHE A 287 -11.14 -10.62 -1.70
C PHE A 287 -10.75 -9.40 -0.87
N PHE A 288 -11.65 -8.42 -0.65
CA PHE A 288 -11.40 -7.17 0.12
C PHE A 288 -10.88 -7.33 1.56
N SER A 289 -10.86 -8.56 2.07
CA SER A 289 -10.29 -8.91 3.35
C SER A 289 -9.98 -10.41 3.33
N PRO A 290 -8.84 -10.84 3.89
CA PRO A 290 -8.47 -12.24 3.93
C PRO A 290 -9.38 -13.06 4.86
N GLN A 291 -9.97 -12.45 5.90
CA GLN A 291 -10.65 -13.20 6.96
C GLN A 291 -11.95 -13.86 6.49
N PRO A 292 -12.19 -15.14 6.86
CA PRO A 292 -13.39 -15.88 6.47
C PRO A 292 -14.71 -15.22 6.91
N GLU A 293 -14.72 -14.53 8.06
CA GLU A 293 -15.91 -13.87 8.61
C GLU A 293 -16.51 -12.80 7.68
N HIS A 294 -15.68 -12.17 6.83
CA HIS A 294 -16.15 -11.22 5.83
C HIS A 294 -16.81 -11.89 4.61
N ARG A 295 -16.58 -13.19 4.41
CA ARG A 295 -17.14 -13.97 3.28
C ARG A 295 -18.58 -14.44 3.53
N GLU A 296 -19.03 -14.43 4.78
CA GLU A 296 -20.38 -14.86 5.17
C GLU A 296 -21.47 -13.88 4.76
N PHE A 297 -21.11 -12.63 4.46
CA PHE A 297 -22.02 -11.64 3.94
C PHE A 297 -22.28 -11.90 2.45
N TRP A 298 -23.51 -12.28 2.10
CA TRP A 298 -23.89 -12.65 0.72
C TRP A 298 -23.54 -11.61 -0.35
N PHE A 299 -23.49 -10.33 0.00
CA PHE A 299 -23.14 -9.26 -0.94
C PHE A 299 -21.63 -9.15 -1.19
N TYR A 300 -20.77 -9.63 -0.28
CA TYR A 300 -19.32 -9.51 -0.41
C TYR A 300 -18.77 -10.25 -1.64
N PRO A 301 -19.08 -11.54 -1.87
CA PRO A 301 -18.66 -12.23 -3.10
C PRO A 301 -19.11 -11.51 -4.37
N TYR A 302 -20.32 -10.94 -4.36
CA TYR A 302 -20.84 -10.14 -5.48
C TYR A 302 -20.06 -8.83 -5.67
N MET A 303 -19.75 -8.11 -4.59
CA MET A 303 -18.94 -6.89 -4.66
C MET A 303 -17.49 -7.17 -5.08
N CYS A 304 -16.89 -8.25 -4.60
CA CYS A 304 -15.57 -8.71 -5.04
C CYS A 304 -15.60 -9.02 -6.55
N PHE A 305 -16.60 -9.76 -7.02
CA PHE A 305 -16.76 -10.05 -8.44
C PHE A 305 -16.91 -8.77 -9.28
N LEU A 306 -17.76 -7.83 -8.87
CA LEU A 306 -17.94 -6.57 -9.56
C LEU A 306 -16.67 -5.73 -9.57
N SER A 307 -16.00 -5.57 -8.43
CA SER A 307 -14.77 -4.78 -8.32
C SER A 307 -13.62 -5.38 -9.11
N SER A 308 -13.39 -6.70 -8.98
CA SER A 308 -12.36 -7.41 -9.73
C SER A 308 -12.63 -7.34 -11.24
N THR A 309 -13.88 -7.53 -11.68
CA THR A 309 -14.27 -7.39 -13.09
C THR A 309 -14.06 -5.96 -13.60
N PHE A 310 -14.47 -4.96 -12.82
CA PHE A 310 -14.28 -3.55 -13.16
C PHE A 310 -12.81 -3.21 -13.32
N MET A 311 -11.94 -3.68 -12.43
CA MET A 311 -10.51 -3.41 -12.49
C MET A 311 -9.83 -4.10 -13.66
N HIS A 312 -10.12 -5.39 -13.89
CA HIS A 312 -9.57 -6.10 -15.05
C HIS A 312 -9.95 -5.39 -16.35
N LEU A 313 -11.22 -5.01 -16.49
CA LEU A 313 -11.69 -4.27 -17.66
C LEU A 313 -11.09 -2.86 -17.72
N SER A 314 -10.93 -2.17 -16.59
CA SER A 314 -10.26 -0.87 -16.54
C SER A 314 -8.81 -0.98 -16.98
N HIS A 315 -8.07 -2.02 -16.57
CA HIS A 315 -6.70 -2.26 -17.03
C HIS A 315 -6.62 -2.62 -18.51
N ILE A 316 -7.60 -3.34 -19.05
CA ILE A 316 -7.66 -3.67 -20.50
C ILE A 316 -7.97 -2.43 -21.34
N VAL A 317 -8.91 -1.61 -20.88
CA VAL A 317 -9.48 -0.49 -21.63
C VAL A 317 -8.69 0.81 -21.42
N MET A 318 -8.08 0.96 -20.24
CA MET A 318 -7.19 2.04 -19.85
C MET A 318 -5.92 1.40 -19.27
N PRO A 319 -4.99 0.90 -20.10
CA PRO A 319 -3.73 0.39 -19.60
C PRO A 319 -3.03 1.52 -18.84
N TRP A 320 -3.10 1.48 -17.51
CA TRP A 320 -2.47 2.43 -16.60
C TRP A 320 -0.97 2.62 -16.88
N ASN A 321 -0.38 1.66 -17.59
CA ASN A 321 0.97 1.63 -18.17
C ASN A 321 1.23 2.72 -19.23
N GLU A 322 0.18 3.39 -19.72
CA GLU A 322 0.26 4.46 -20.72
C GLU A 322 -0.26 5.80 -20.21
N VAL A 323 -0.78 5.86 -18.98
CA VAL A 323 -1.50 7.05 -18.49
C VAL A 323 -0.55 8.17 -18.08
N ASN A 324 0.69 7.86 -17.72
CA ASN A 324 1.73 8.86 -17.46
C ASN A 324 2.93 8.64 -18.39
N VAL A 325 2.95 9.39 -19.48
CA VAL A 325 4.14 9.56 -20.32
C VAL A 325 4.76 10.89 -19.95
N ASP A 326 6.01 10.91 -19.49
CA ASP A 326 6.74 12.17 -19.34
C ASP A 326 7.03 12.71 -20.74
N GLU A 327 6.33 13.76 -21.17
CA GLU A 327 6.51 14.33 -22.51
C GLU A 327 7.91 14.89 -22.77
N LYS A 328 8.70 15.17 -21.72
CA LYS A 328 10.09 15.64 -21.88
C LYS A 328 11.05 14.49 -22.19
N THR A 329 10.79 13.29 -21.67
CA THR A 329 11.69 12.13 -21.77
C THR A 329 11.14 10.95 -22.56
N GLY A 330 9.84 10.92 -22.87
CA GLY A 330 9.13 9.85 -23.58
C GLY A 330 9.00 8.53 -22.81
N GLN A 331 9.40 8.49 -21.54
CA GLN A 331 9.35 7.28 -20.70
C GLN A 331 7.92 7.04 -20.12
N LYS A 332 7.56 5.78 -19.83
CA LYS A 332 6.23 5.35 -19.36
C LYS A 332 6.26 4.90 -17.89
N ASP A 333 5.17 5.13 -17.15
CA ASP A 333 4.90 4.53 -15.83
C ASP A 333 4.27 3.13 -15.98
N TYR A 334 4.33 2.28 -14.96
CA TYR A 334 3.81 0.91 -15.04
C TYR A 334 2.95 0.53 -13.82
N SER A 335 1.81 -0.14 -14.06
CA SER A 335 0.88 -0.61 -13.03
C SER A 335 0.53 -2.08 -13.26
N ILE A 336 0.55 -2.90 -12.22
CA ILE A 336 0.08 -4.29 -12.29
C ILE A 336 -0.76 -4.64 -11.06
N GLU A 337 -1.82 -5.42 -11.29
CA GLU A 337 -2.75 -5.98 -10.29
C GLU A 337 -2.13 -7.05 -9.36
N LEU A 338 -0.93 -6.81 -8.85
CA LEU A 338 -0.15 -7.74 -8.03
C LEU A 338 0.50 -7.01 -6.87
N ASN A 339 0.77 -7.65 -5.74
CA ASN A 339 1.35 -6.96 -4.57
C ASN A 339 2.86 -7.13 -4.40
N TYR A 340 3.54 -7.77 -5.36
CA TYR A 340 4.90 -8.22 -5.16
C TYR A 340 5.87 -7.63 -6.19
N ALA A 341 6.94 -7.05 -5.65
CA ALA A 341 8.07 -6.56 -6.41
C ALA A 341 9.38 -6.88 -5.69
N LYS A 342 10.46 -6.93 -6.46
CA LYS A 342 11.81 -7.26 -6.02
C LYS A 342 12.75 -6.11 -6.39
N PHE A 343 13.59 -5.70 -5.44
CA PHE A 343 14.81 -4.94 -5.73
C PHE A 343 16.04 -5.85 -5.65
N ASP A 344 16.89 -5.80 -6.67
CA ASP A 344 18.15 -6.51 -6.73
C ASP A 344 19.31 -5.52 -6.70
N PHE A 345 20.12 -5.63 -5.64
CA PHE A 345 21.27 -4.78 -5.37
C PHE A 345 22.60 -5.44 -5.74
N ALA A 346 22.61 -6.56 -6.48
CA ALA A 346 23.84 -7.28 -6.84
C ALA A 346 24.85 -6.43 -7.63
N GLU A 347 24.39 -5.38 -8.32
CA GLU A 347 25.24 -4.46 -9.09
C GLU A 347 25.30 -3.05 -8.49
N ILE A 348 25.02 -2.90 -7.19
CA ILE A 348 25.05 -1.61 -6.49
C ILE A 348 26.42 -0.91 -6.58
N GLU A 349 27.52 -1.68 -6.57
CA GLU A 349 28.89 -1.15 -6.74
C GLU A 349 29.10 -0.51 -8.12
N LYS A 350 28.38 -1.01 -9.13
CA LYS A 350 28.39 -0.50 -10.50
C LYS A 350 27.38 0.65 -10.69
N GLY A 351 26.75 1.11 -9.61
CA GLY A 351 25.74 2.17 -9.64
C GLY A 351 24.41 1.73 -10.25
N ARG A 352 24.09 0.43 -10.23
CA ARG A 352 22.85 -0.10 -10.84
C ARG A 352 22.00 -0.88 -9.84
N VAL A 353 20.70 -0.68 -9.92
CA VAL A 353 19.69 -1.43 -9.17
C VAL A 353 18.63 -1.92 -10.13
N LEU A 354 18.24 -3.17 -10.02
CA LEU A 354 17.18 -3.77 -10.81
C LEU A 354 15.90 -3.82 -9.95
N ALA A 355 14.79 -3.27 -10.44
CA ALA A 355 13.46 -3.55 -9.91
C ALA A 355 12.68 -4.44 -10.86
N GLU A 356 11.98 -5.40 -10.27
CA GLU A 356 11.11 -6.33 -10.97
C GLU A 356 9.75 -6.36 -10.30
N VAL A 357 8.67 -6.22 -11.08
CA VAL A 357 7.31 -6.49 -10.60
C VAL A 357 6.94 -7.89 -11.08
N MET A 358 6.47 -8.74 -10.17
CA MET A 358 6.39 -10.18 -10.39
C MET A 358 4.94 -10.69 -10.37
N THR A 359 4.58 -11.55 -11.32
CA THR A 359 3.36 -12.38 -11.38
C THR A 359 3.59 -13.77 -10.81
N PRO A 360 2.51 -14.53 -10.54
CA PRO A 360 2.63 -15.97 -10.27
C PRO A 360 3.40 -16.74 -11.36
N ASP A 361 3.37 -16.24 -12.59
CA ASP A 361 3.98 -16.86 -13.77
C ASP A 361 5.39 -16.36 -14.09
N GLY A 362 5.90 -15.32 -13.41
CA GLY A 362 7.26 -14.81 -13.62
C GLY A 362 7.40 -13.29 -13.44
N VAL A 363 8.38 -12.69 -14.13
CA VAL A 363 8.62 -11.24 -14.10
C VAL A 363 7.74 -10.56 -15.15
N ALA A 364 6.89 -9.62 -14.73
CA ALA A 364 6.03 -8.87 -15.62
C ALA A 364 6.62 -7.51 -16.04
N ILE A 365 7.31 -6.84 -15.13
CA ILE A 365 8.11 -5.64 -15.44
C ILE A 365 9.50 -5.86 -14.91
N SER A 366 10.50 -5.46 -15.69
CA SER A 366 11.90 -5.45 -15.29
C SER A 366 12.50 -4.10 -15.70
N LYS A 367 13.06 -3.37 -14.74
CA LYS A 367 13.63 -2.03 -14.94
C LYS A 367 14.93 -1.87 -14.18
N THR A 368 16.00 -1.51 -14.89
CA THR A 368 17.27 -1.15 -14.26
C THR A 368 17.36 0.36 -14.11
N PHE A 369 17.67 0.82 -12.90
CA PHE A 369 17.97 2.22 -12.58
C PHE A 369 19.47 2.44 -12.54
N GLN A 370 19.90 3.57 -13.09
CA GLN A 370 21.23 4.10 -12.82
C GLN A 370 21.12 5.01 -11.61
N LEU A 371 21.85 4.69 -10.54
CA LEU A 371 21.76 5.43 -9.30
C LEU A 371 22.22 6.90 -9.44
N ASN A 372 23.12 7.17 -10.39
CA ASN A 372 23.58 8.53 -10.70
C ASN A 372 22.46 9.43 -11.26
N ASP A 373 21.38 8.87 -11.83
CA ASP A 373 20.24 9.63 -12.36
C ASP A 373 19.31 10.14 -11.24
N ILE A 374 19.47 9.60 -10.03
CA ILE A 374 18.63 9.82 -8.84
C ILE A 374 19.43 10.55 -7.73
N ASP A 375 20.75 10.38 -7.75
CA ASP A 375 21.69 11.04 -6.84
C ASP A 375 21.56 12.58 -6.86
N PRO A 376 21.89 13.24 -5.75
CA PRO A 376 21.86 14.70 -5.67
C PRO A 376 22.90 15.33 -6.59
N VAL A 377 22.52 16.42 -7.26
CA VAL A 377 23.45 17.24 -8.05
C VAL A 377 24.15 18.25 -7.14
N VAL A 378 25.45 18.46 -7.36
CA VAL A 378 26.25 19.42 -6.57
C VAL A 378 25.69 20.85 -6.74
N GLY A 379 25.43 21.53 -5.61
CA GLY A 379 24.86 22.89 -5.60
C GLY A 379 23.33 22.94 -5.45
N GLU A 380 22.69 21.81 -5.17
CA GLU A 380 21.26 21.71 -4.94
C GLU A 380 20.77 22.34 -3.64
N GLY A 381 19.63 23.02 -3.73
CA GLY A 381 18.88 23.53 -2.59
C GLY A 381 17.67 24.37 -3.03
N GLY A 382 16.58 24.27 -2.28
CA GLY A 382 15.38 25.08 -2.49
C GLY A 382 14.09 24.27 -2.37
N GLU A 383 12.97 24.91 -2.66
CA GLU A 383 11.69 24.23 -2.78
C GLU A 383 11.64 23.49 -4.12
N TYR A 384 11.46 22.17 -4.08
CA TYR A 384 11.37 21.36 -5.29
C TYR A 384 9.92 21.30 -5.75
N ASP A 385 9.71 21.64 -7.03
CA ASP A 385 8.46 21.31 -7.71
C ASP A 385 8.54 19.85 -8.18
N CYS A 386 7.92 18.97 -7.41
CA CYS A 386 7.79 17.53 -7.67
C CYS A 386 6.36 17.18 -8.11
N GLN A 387 5.69 18.05 -8.85
CA GLN A 387 4.37 17.72 -9.41
C GLN A 387 4.54 16.65 -10.50
N PRO A 388 3.87 15.48 -10.39
CA PRO A 388 3.92 14.49 -11.44
C PRO A 388 3.41 15.09 -12.74
N TYR A 389 3.94 14.61 -13.87
CA TYR A 389 3.46 15.07 -15.16
C TYR A 389 1.97 14.70 -15.27
N ARG A 390 1.08 15.71 -15.27
CA ARG A 390 -0.34 15.51 -15.61
C ARG A 390 -0.38 15.19 -17.09
N GLY A 391 -0.17 13.93 -17.44
CA GLY A 391 -0.49 13.45 -18.77
C GLY A 391 -1.89 13.94 -19.10
N SER A 392 -2.05 14.60 -20.25
CA SER A 392 -3.39 14.80 -20.77
C SER A 392 -3.93 13.39 -21.05
N VAL A 393 -4.78 12.89 -20.15
CA VAL A 393 -5.56 11.69 -20.40
C VAL A 393 -6.26 11.96 -21.73
N SER A 394 -5.90 11.22 -22.78
CA SER A 394 -6.37 11.58 -24.12
C SER A 394 -7.91 11.63 -24.09
N ASN A 395 -8.53 12.52 -24.88
CA ASN A 395 -9.99 12.69 -24.88
C ASN A 395 -10.72 11.35 -25.07
N LEU A 396 -10.10 10.38 -25.77
CA LEU A 396 -10.60 9.02 -25.90
C LEU A 396 -10.63 8.27 -24.56
N HIS A 397 -9.57 8.32 -23.75
CA HIS A 397 -9.53 7.69 -22.43
C HIS A 397 -10.53 8.34 -21.46
N LEU A 398 -10.71 9.66 -21.51
CA LEU A 398 -11.73 10.34 -20.69
C LEU A 398 -13.15 9.91 -21.09
N ILE A 399 -13.44 9.83 -22.39
CA ILE A 399 -14.74 9.41 -22.91
C ILE A 399 -14.99 7.95 -22.56
N VAL A 400 -14.03 7.07 -22.81
CA VAL A 400 -14.14 5.64 -22.55
C VAL A 400 -14.26 5.37 -21.04
N GLY A 401 -13.43 6.01 -20.21
CA GLY A 401 -13.52 5.94 -18.75
C GLY A 401 -14.86 6.44 -18.21
N TYR A 402 -15.40 7.53 -18.77
CA TYR A 402 -16.72 8.05 -18.41
C TYR A 402 -17.84 7.06 -18.73
N PHE A 403 -17.92 6.56 -19.98
CA PHE A 403 -18.95 5.61 -20.38
C PHE A 403 -18.82 4.27 -19.64
N PHE A 404 -17.59 3.83 -19.36
CA PHE A 404 -17.34 2.63 -18.57
C PHE A 404 -17.79 2.79 -17.12
N THR A 405 -17.48 3.92 -16.48
CA THR A 405 -17.91 4.24 -15.11
C THR A 405 -19.44 4.34 -15.02
N VAL A 406 -20.08 5.03 -15.97
CA VAL A 406 -21.54 5.13 -16.03
C VAL A 406 -22.17 3.75 -16.26
N GLY A 407 -21.63 2.94 -17.17
CA GLY A 407 -22.08 1.57 -17.40
C GLY A 407 -21.95 0.70 -16.15
N PHE A 408 -20.82 0.80 -15.44
CA PHE A 408 -20.59 0.10 -14.18
C PHE A 408 -21.57 0.54 -13.08
N LEU A 409 -21.78 1.84 -12.89
CA LEU A 409 -22.75 2.36 -11.92
C LEU A 409 -24.18 1.92 -12.24
N LEU A 410 -24.53 1.81 -13.52
CA LEU A 410 -25.82 1.26 -13.95
C LEU A 410 -25.93 -0.23 -13.61
N VAL A 411 -24.89 -1.02 -13.86
CA VAL A 411 -24.85 -2.45 -13.45
C VAL A 411 -24.90 -2.60 -11.93
N PHE A 412 -24.24 -1.72 -11.18
CA PHE A 412 -24.21 -1.72 -9.72
C PHE A 412 -25.59 -1.34 -9.12
N ALA A 413 -26.26 -0.35 -9.71
CA ALA A 413 -27.59 0.09 -9.29
C ALA A 413 -28.69 -0.91 -9.68
N LEU A 414 -28.60 -1.48 -10.89
CA LEU A 414 -29.64 -2.35 -11.44
C LEU A 414 -29.41 -3.82 -11.11
N GLY A 415 -28.17 -4.24 -10.86
CA GLY A 415 -27.79 -5.63 -10.61
C GLY A 415 -28.52 -6.27 -9.41
N PRO A 416 -28.61 -5.62 -8.24
CA PRO A 416 -29.40 -6.12 -7.12
C PRO A 416 -30.89 -6.21 -7.44
N VAL A 417 -31.44 -5.22 -8.16
CA VAL A 417 -32.85 -5.20 -8.57
C VAL A 417 -33.15 -6.35 -9.54
N LEU A 418 -32.29 -6.54 -10.55
CA LEU A 418 -32.39 -7.61 -11.53
C LEU A 418 -32.21 -8.99 -10.89
N SER A 419 -31.35 -9.10 -9.88
CA SER A 419 -31.15 -10.35 -9.12
C SER A 419 -32.38 -10.72 -8.28
N VAL A 420 -33.02 -9.73 -7.64
CA VAL A 420 -34.29 -9.93 -6.92
C VAL A 420 -35.41 -10.32 -7.86
N ILE A 421 -35.53 -9.64 -9.02
CA ILE A 421 -36.52 -9.97 -10.05
C ILE A 421 -36.29 -11.38 -10.60
N GLY A 422 -35.04 -11.72 -10.95
CA GLY A 422 -34.67 -13.04 -11.45
C GLY A 422 -34.93 -14.16 -10.43
N GLY A 423 -34.59 -13.93 -9.15
CA GLY A 423 -34.91 -14.85 -8.06
C GLY A 423 -36.42 -15.04 -7.88
N GLY A 424 -37.19 -13.96 -7.93
CA GLY A 424 -38.66 -14.01 -7.89
C GLY A 424 -39.27 -14.80 -9.05
N LEU A 425 -38.81 -14.56 -10.28
CA LEU A 425 -39.24 -15.29 -11.48
C LEU A 425 -38.87 -16.77 -11.42
N TYR A 426 -37.70 -17.11 -10.87
CA TYR A 426 -37.28 -18.50 -10.68
C TYR A 426 -38.17 -19.24 -9.69
N VAL A 427 -38.51 -18.61 -8.55
CA VAL A 427 -39.44 -19.16 -7.56
C VAL A 427 -40.83 -19.34 -8.18
N LEU A 428 -41.32 -18.34 -8.92
CA LEU A 428 -42.59 -18.43 -9.62
C LEU A 428 -42.60 -19.58 -10.65
N TRP A 429 -41.53 -19.72 -11.44
CA TRP A 429 -41.39 -20.82 -12.40
C TRP A 429 -41.39 -22.19 -11.71
N ARG A 430 -40.69 -22.34 -10.59
CA ARG A 430 -40.70 -23.57 -9.76
C ARG A 430 -42.12 -23.91 -9.29
N VAL A 431 -42.88 -22.92 -8.82
CA VAL A 431 -44.27 -23.09 -8.38
C VAL A 431 -45.15 -23.52 -9.56
N VAL A 432 -45.08 -22.80 -10.69
CA VAL A 432 -45.84 -23.13 -11.91
C VAL A 432 -45.50 -24.54 -12.37
N ALA A 433 -44.22 -24.90 -12.50
CA ALA A 433 -43.79 -26.23 -12.92
C ALA A 433 -44.32 -27.35 -11.99
N LYS A 434 -44.39 -27.09 -10.68
CA LYS A 434 -44.94 -28.03 -9.70
C LYS A 434 -46.45 -28.17 -9.85
N VAL A 435 -47.17 -27.07 -10.03
CA VAL A 435 -48.62 -27.06 -10.29
C VAL A 435 -48.96 -27.76 -11.61
N THR A 436 -48.24 -27.47 -12.69
CA THR A 436 -48.44 -28.14 -13.99
C THR A 436 -48.20 -29.65 -13.90
N LYS A 437 -47.25 -30.10 -13.08
CA LYS A 437 -47.04 -31.53 -12.81
C LYS A 437 -48.19 -32.16 -12.03
N MET A 438 -48.79 -31.44 -11.07
CA MET A 438 -49.96 -31.91 -10.31
C MET A 438 -51.21 -32.01 -11.20
N VAL A 439 -51.49 -30.97 -12.00
CA VAL A 439 -52.62 -30.96 -12.95
C VAL A 439 -52.48 -32.07 -14.02
N ARG A 440 -51.25 -32.35 -14.50
CA ARG A 440 -51.01 -33.48 -15.41
C ARG A 440 -51.21 -34.86 -14.77
N ARG A 441 -51.08 -34.99 -13.45
CA ARG A 441 -51.36 -36.24 -12.73
C ARG A 441 -52.87 -36.40 -12.53
N GLU A 442 -53.55 -35.38 -12.04
CA GLU A 442 -55.02 -35.41 -11.89
C GLU A 442 -55.78 -35.58 -13.22
N GLY A 443 -55.24 -35.05 -14.32
CA GLY A 443 -55.79 -35.25 -15.66
C GLY A 443 -55.56 -36.65 -16.23
N LYS A 444 -54.57 -37.40 -15.73
CA LYS A 444 -54.37 -38.82 -16.07
C LYS A 444 -55.30 -39.72 -15.25
N ASP A 445 -55.50 -39.39 -13.97
CA ASP A 445 -56.36 -40.15 -13.06
C ASP A 445 -57.88 -39.98 -13.37
N LYS A 446 -58.25 -39.11 -14.32
CA LYS A 446 -59.63 -38.93 -14.82
C LYS A 446 -59.88 -39.54 -16.21
N ILE A 447 -58.85 -40.12 -16.85
CA ILE A 447 -58.94 -40.73 -18.19
C ILE A 447 -58.77 -42.27 -18.12
N GLU A 448 -58.42 -42.81 -16.96
CA GLU A 448 -58.66 -44.23 -16.59
C GLU A 448 -60.02 -44.35 -15.88
#